data_AF-H9VSS2-F1
#
_entry.id   AF-H9VSS2-F1
#
_cell.length_a   1.000
_cell.length_b   1.000
_cell.length_c   1.000
_cell.angle_alpha   90.00
_cell.angle_beta   90.00
_cell.angle_gamma   90.00
#
_symmetry.space_group_name_H-M   'P 1'
#
loop_
_entity.id
_entity.type
_entity.pdbx_description
1 polymer ?
#
loop_
_entity_poly.entity_id
_entity_poly.type
_entity_poly.pdbx_seq_one_letter_code
_entity_poly.pdbx_strand_id
1 'polypeptide(L)' 'YYFKHLVSGHGLLNSDEELYAKGKGKTKELVEAYAENEEAFFKQFAISMVKLANINPLTGTKGEIRVNCRRVLG' A
#
# COMPACT_ATOMS: atom_id res chain seq x y z
N TYR A 1 9.25 8.68 -6.60
CA TYR A 1 9.17 8.57 -8.09
C TYR A 1 7.92 7.87 -8.65
N TYR A 2 7.37 6.82 -8.03
CA TYR A 2 6.22 6.06 -8.55
C TYR A 2 5.03 6.94 -9.01
N PHE A 3 4.50 7.82 -8.17
CA PHE A 3 3.34 8.66 -8.53
C PHE A 3 3.65 9.67 -9.65
N LYS A 4 4.89 10.13 -9.78
CA LYS A 4 5.32 10.98 -10.91
C LYS A 4 5.25 10.22 -12.24
N HIS A 5 5.54 8.93 -12.24
CA HIS A 5 5.41 8.09 -13.45
C HIS A 5 3.95 7.93 -13.85
N LEU A 6 3.04 7.75 -12.88
CA LEU A 6 1.60 7.66 -13.16
C LEU A 6 1.06 8.96 -13.76
N VAL A 7 1.43 10.11 -13.20
CA VAL A 7 1.06 11.42 -13.76
C VAL A 7 1.56 11.60 -15.20
N SER A 8 2.70 10.97 -15.52
CA SER A 8 3.33 11.03 -16.85
C SER A 8 2.85 9.92 -17.80
N GLY A 9 1.90 9.06 -17.41
CA GLY A 9 1.41 7.95 -18.25
C GLY A 9 2.37 6.77 -18.38
N HIS A 10 3.28 6.58 -17.42
CA HIS A 10 4.31 5.53 -17.41
C HIS A 10 4.06 4.46 -16.33
N GLY A 11 2.81 4.26 -15.90
CA GLY A 11 2.41 3.12 -15.08
C GLY A 11 2.60 1.80 -15.82
N LEU A 12 3.30 0.85 -15.20
CA LEU A 12 3.61 -0.44 -15.84
C LEU A 12 2.39 -1.36 -15.87
N LEU A 13 1.69 -1.46 -14.74
CA LEU A 13 0.50 -2.29 -14.63
C LEU A 13 -0.73 -1.44 -14.93
N ASN A 14 -1.73 -2.06 -15.55
CA ASN A 14 -3.03 -1.40 -15.76
C ASN A 14 -3.62 -0.88 -14.44
N SER A 15 -3.47 -1.64 -13.35
CA SER A 15 -3.93 -1.22 -12.03
C SER A 15 -3.22 0.01 -11.48
N ASP A 16 -1.96 0.26 -11.89
CA ASP A 16 -1.21 1.44 -11.49
C ASP A 16 -1.70 2.66 -12.26
N GLU A 17 -1.76 2.56 -13.59
CA GLU A 17 -2.14 3.66 -14.45
C GLU A 17 -3.62 4.05 -14.24
N GLU A 18 -4.48 3.09 -13.88
CA GLU A 18 -5.87 3.36 -13.52
C GLU A 18 -6.03 4.26 -12.28
N LEU A 19 -5.04 4.35 -11.39
CA LEU A 19 -5.09 5.29 -10.26
C LEU A 19 -5.12 6.74 -10.73
N TYR A 20 -4.51 7.04 -11.88
CA TYR A 20 -4.43 8.38 -12.45
C TYR A 20 -5.32 8.57 -13.68
N ALA A 21 -5.15 7.74 -14.71
CA ALA A 21 -5.82 7.87 -16.00
C ALA A 21 -7.33 7.63 -15.93
N LYS A 22 -7.76 6.70 -15.06
CA LYS A 22 -9.19 6.42 -14.80
C LYS A 22 -9.61 6.73 -13.36
N GLY A 23 -8.69 7.25 -12.55
CA GLY A 23 -8.96 7.69 -11.19
C GLY A 23 -10.04 8.78 -11.20
N LYS A 24 -11.07 8.62 -10.38
CA LYS A 24 -12.12 9.63 -10.22
C LYS A 24 -12.00 10.28 -8.85
N GLY A 25 -12.20 11.61 -8.82
CA GLY A 25 -12.18 12.41 -7.60
C GLY A 25 -10.93 12.18 -6.77
N LYS A 26 -11.15 11.81 -5.50
CA LYS A 26 -10.12 11.74 -4.46
C LYS A 26 -8.91 10.87 -4.79
N THR A 27 -9.05 9.77 -5.54
CA THR A 27 -7.90 8.92 -5.87
C THR A 27 -6.91 9.66 -6.77
N LYS A 28 -7.41 10.37 -7.78
CA LYS A 28 -6.57 11.15 -8.69
C LYS A 28 -5.88 12.30 -7.96
N GLU A 29 -6.63 13.03 -7.12
CA GLU A 29 -6.10 14.11 -6.27
C GLU A 29 -4.96 13.62 -5.35
N LEU A 30 -5.09 12.41 -4.78
CA LEU A 30 -4.03 11.82 -3.96
C LEU A 30 -2.79 11.45 -4.79
N VAL A 31 -2.97 10.94 -6.02
CA VAL A 31 -1.83 10.66 -6.92
C VAL A 31 -1.07 11.94 -7.24
N GLU A 32 -1.78 13.03 -7.56
CA GLU A 32 -1.18 14.35 -7.81
C GLU A 32 -0.44 14.86 -6.56
N ALA A 33 -1.08 14.83 -5.40
CA ALA A 33 -0.48 15.26 -4.13
C ALA A 33 0.79 14.46 -3.76
N TYR A 34 0.80 13.15 -4.00
CA TYR A 34 1.97 12.30 -3.74
C TYR A 34 3.07 12.43 -4.80
N ALA A 35 2.71 12.80 -6.03
CA ALA A 35 3.68 13.11 -7.06
C ALA A 35 4.41 14.43 -6.76
N GLU A 36 3.70 15.41 -6.21
CA GLU A 36 4.24 16.72 -5.80
C GLU A 36 5.03 16.65 -4.50
N ASN A 37 4.53 15.91 -3.50
CA ASN A 37 5.12 15.82 -2.17
C ASN A 37 5.36 14.37 -1.74
N GLU A 38 6.62 13.94 -1.83
CA GLU A 38 7.03 12.57 -1.47
C GLU A 38 6.99 12.32 0.05
N GLU A 39 7.16 13.35 0.89
CA GLU A 39 7.02 13.22 2.34
C GLU A 39 5.56 12.95 2.75
N ALA A 40 4.61 13.61 2.08
CA ALA A 40 3.17 13.35 2.28
C ALA A 40 2.82 11.89 1.94
N PHE A 41 3.41 11.36 0.86
CA PHE A 41 3.30 9.94 0.54
C PHE A 41 3.87 9.05 1.64
N PHE A 42 5.12 9.28 2.08
CA PHE A 42 5.73 8.43 3.10
C PHE A 42 4.96 8.43 4.42
N LYS A 43 4.47 9.59 4.85
CA LYS A 43 3.62 9.70 6.04
C LYS A 43 2.35 8.86 5.90
N GLN A 44 1.65 8.99 4.78
CA GLN A 44 0.41 8.22 4.57
C GLN A 44 0.70 6.72 4.40
N PHE A 45 1.81 6.37 3.75
CA PHE A 45 2.23 4.98 3.57
C PHE A 45 2.48 4.30 4.92
N ALA A 46 3.20 4.94 5.83
CA ALA A 46 3.43 4.42 7.18
C ALA A 46 2.12 4.15 7.94
N ILE A 47 1.18 5.10 7.93
CA ILE A 47 -0.15 4.94 8.54
C ILE A 47 -0.91 3.77 7.91
N SER A 48 -0.86 3.65 6.58
CA SER A 48 -1.56 2.62 5.83
C SER A 48 -1.00 1.22 6.12
N MET A 49 0.32 1.09 6.28
CA MET A 49 0.98 -0.16 6.63
C MET A 49 0.65 -0.61 8.07
N VAL A 50 0.56 0.32 9.03
CA VAL A 50 0.09 -0.02 10.39
C VAL A 50 -1.37 -0.48 10.37
N LYS A 51 -2.24 0.17 9.58
CA LYS A 51 -3.63 -0.27 9.42
C LYS A 51 -3.71 -1.67 8.80
N LEU A 52 -2.91 -1.94 7.78
CA LEU A 52 -2.82 -3.24 7.12
C LEU A 52 -2.35 -4.34 8.09
N ALA A 53 -1.32 -4.08 8.89
CA ALA A 53 -0.78 -5.03 9.86
C ALA A 53 -1.79 -5.44 10.95
N ASN A 54 -2.79 -4.61 11.21
CA ASN A 54 -3.84 -4.84 12.21
C ASN A 54 -5.07 -5.59 11.66
N ILE A 55 -5.05 -6.06 10.40
CA ILE A 55 -6.14 -6.86 9.85
C ILE A 55 -6.10 -8.27 10.46
N ASN A 56 -7.10 -8.56 11.31
CA ASN A 56 -7.37 -9.90 11.87
C ASN A 56 -6.15 -10.67 12.42
N PRO A 57 -5.30 -10.07 13.28
CA PRO A 57 -4.18 -10.78 13.86
C PRO A 57 -4.66 -11.89 14.81
N LEU A 58 -3.92 -13.01 14.83
CA LEU A 58 -4.04 -13.99 15.89
C LEU A 58 -3.30 -13.46 17.13
N THR A 59 -4.02 -13.29 18.25
CA THR A 59 -3.49 -12.69 19.47
C THR A 59 -3.78 -13.56 20.69
N GLY A 60 -3.04 -13.32 21.79
CA GLY A 60 -3.17 -14.10 23.01
C GLY A 60 -2.74 -15.55 22.78
N THR A 61 -3.62 -16.50 23.09
CA THR A 61 -3.37 -17.93 22.91
C THR A 61 -3.85 -18.48 21.56
N LYS A 62 -4.34 -17.61 20.65
CA LYS A 62 -4.75 -18.02 19.31
C LYS A 62 -3.52 -18.17 18.40
N GLY A 63 -3.39 -19.31 17.72
CA GLY A 63 -2.28 -19.58 16.81
C GLY A 63 -1.07 -20.24 17.49
N GLU A 64 0.11 -20.10 16.87
CA GLU A 64 1.37 -20.69 17.35
C GLU A 64 2.57 -19.80 17.00
N ILE A 65 3.65 -19.89 17.78
CA ILE A 65 4.95 -19.29 17.42
C ILE A 65 5.74 -20.34 16.64
N ARG A 66 5.85 -20.15 15.32
CA ARG A 66 6.55 -21.10 14.44
C ARG A 66 8.07 -21.00 14.57
N VAL A 67 8.73 -22.14 14.80
CA VAL A 67 10.19 -22.27 14.70
C VAL A 67 10.64 -22.37 13.23
N ASN A 68 9.77 -22.88 12.36
CA ASN A 68 9.98 -22.94 10.92
C ASN A 68 8.74 -22.41 10.20
N CYS A 69 8.84 -21.25 9.53
CA CYS A 69 7.70 -20.60 8.88
C CYS A 69 6.99 -21.47 7.83
N ARG A 70 7.66 -22.48 7.28
CA ARG A 70 7.13 -23.39 6.24
C ARG A 70 6.34 -24.57 6.81
N ARG A 71 6.36 -24.82 8.11
CA ARG A 71 5.70 -25.97 8.75
C ARG A 71 4.85 -25.51 9.94
N VAL A 72 3.74 -26.21 10.17
CA VAL A 72 3.01 -26.12 11.44
C VAL A 72 3.77 -26.87 12.53
N LEU A 73 3.57 -26.49 13.79
CA LEU A 73 4.05 -27.35 14.88
C LEU A 73 3.26 -28.68 14.82
N GLY A 74 4.00 -29.78 14.91
CA GLY A 74 3.44 -31.13 15.02
C GLY A 74 3.26 -31.52 16.46
#